data_AF-A0A355B5Z1-F1
#
_entry.id   AF-A0A355B5Z1-F1
#
_cell.length_a   1.000
_cell.length_b   1.000
_cell.length_c   1.000
_cell.angle_alpha   90.00
_cell.angle_beta   90.00
_cell.angle_gamma   90.00
#
_symmetry.space_group_name_H-M   'P 1'
#
loop_
_entity.id
_entity.type
_entity.pdbx_description
1 polymer ?
#
loop_
_entity_poly.entity_id
_entity_poly.type
_entity_poly.pdbx_seq_one_letter_code
_entity_poly.pdbx_strand_id
1 'polypeptide(L)' 'MKVLASGDRERHDTLIVEAVSQCPPWDVVMLGQFSMAPALSRVAAKVASKVLTSPDSAVARLKEQFSLVKGPV' A
#
# COMPACT_ATOMS: atom_id res chain seq x y z
N MET A 1 -3.70 -8.72 11.44
CA MET A 1 -4.15 -7.96 12.64
C MET A 1 -3.51 -8.42 13.96
N LYS A 2 -3.49 -9.72 14.32
CA LYS A 2 -2.96 -10.17 15.62
C LYS A 2 -1.52 -9.71 15.93
N VAL A 3 -0.60 -9.81 14.97
CA VAL A 3 0.81 -9.39 15.11
C VAL A 3 0.96 -7.87 15.23
N LEU A 4 0.18 -7.11 14.45
CA LEU A 4 0.18 -5.65 14.57
C LEU A 4 -0.40 -5.20 15.91
N ALA A 5 -1.43 -5.89 16.40
CA ALA A 5 -2.06 -5.58 17.68
C ALA A 5 -1.14 -5.82 18.89
N SER A 6 -0.13 -6.70 18.76
CA SER A 6 0.91 -6.88 19.77
C SER A 6 2.04 -5.84 19.68
N GLY A 7 1.92 -4.84 18.81
CA GLY A 7 2.95 -3.81 18.59
C GLY A 7 4.14 -4.25 17.72
N ASP A 8 4.13 -5.49 17.22
CA ASP A 8 5.22 -6.04 16.41
C ASP A 8 5.06 -5.65 14.94
N ARG A 9 5.39 -4.39 14.65
CA ARG A 9 5.31 -3.81 13.32
C ARG A 9 6.22 -4.52 12.32
N GLU A 10 7.44 -4.86 12.75
CA GLU A 10 8.44 -5.50 11.90
C GLU A 10 7.99 -6.89 11.45
N ARG A 11 7.48 -7.72 12.37
CA ARG A 11 6.96 -9.03 12.01
C ARG A 11 5.71 -8.92 11.15
N HIS A 12 4.84 -7.95 11.42
CA HIS A 12 3.67 -7.69 10.57
C HIS A 12 4.08 -7.39 9.12
N ASP A 13 5.03 -6.48 8.91
CA ASP A 13 5.45 -6.07 7.57
C ASP A 13 6.23 -7.20 6.86
N THR A 14 6.98 -8.00 7.61
CA THR A 14 7.64 -9.22 7.09
C THR A 14 6.62 -10.23 6.56
N LEU A 15 5.54 -10.50 7.30
CA LEU A 15 4.48 -11.42 6.88
C LEU A 15 3.77 -10.94 5.60
N ILE A 16 3.62 -9.63 5.42
CA ILE A 16 3.06 -9.07 4.17
C ILE A 16 3.98 -9.36 2.99
N VAL A 17 5.28 -9.13 3.14
CA VAL A 17 6.28 -9.40 2.10
C VAL A 17 6.30 -10.89 1.75
N GLU A 18 6.31 -11.76 2.76
CA GLU A 18 6.27 -13.21 2.58
C GLU A 18 5.02 -13.64 1.79
N ALA A 19 3.85 -13.09 2.13
CA ALA A 19 2.59 -13.41 1.45
C ALA A 19 2.59 -12.96 -0.02
N VAL A 20 3.01 -11.73 -0.29
CA VAL A 20 3.06 -11.19 -1.66
C VAL A 20 4.08 -11.95 -2.52
N SER A 21 5.19 -12.39 -1.94
CA SER A 21 6.23 -13.16 -2.66
C SER A 21 5.76 -14.56 -3.08
N GLN A 22 4.71 -15.10 -2.46
CA GLN A 22 4.12 -16.39 -2.82
C GLN A 22 3.04 -16.28 -3.90
N CYS A 23 2.72 -15.06 -4.31
CA CYS A 23 1.69 -14.82 -5.29
C CYS A 23 2.24 -14.98 -6.73
N PRO A 24 1.38 -15.33 -7.70
CA PRO A 24 1.74 -15.25 -9.12
C PRO A 24 2.27 -13.85 -9.50
N PRO A 25 3.03 -13.73 -10.61
CA PRO A 25 3.56 -12.46 -11.08
C PRO A 25 2.44 -11.59 -11.67
N TRP A 26 1.62 -11.01 -10.80
CA TRP A 26 0.58 -10.07 -11.19
C TRP A 26 1.19 -8.77 -11.67
N ASP A 27 0.50 -8.07 -12.58
CA ASP A 27 0.96 -6.77 -13.04
C ASP A 27 0.94 -5.71 -11.92
N VAL A 28 -0.04 -5.83 -11.01
CA VAL A 28 -0.30 -4.87 -9.93
C VAL A 28 -0.61 -5.59 -8.62
N VAL A 29 -0.02 -5.11 -7.53
CA VAL A 29 -0.33 -5.52 -6.15
C VAL A 29 -0.89 -4.32 -5.39
N MET A 30 -2.07 -4.47 -4.79
CA MET A 30 -2.68 -3.45 -3.93
C MET A 30 -2.55 -3.84 -2.45
N LEU A 31 -1.82 -3.04 -1.68
CA LEU A 31 -1.83 -3.09 -0.22
C LEU A 31 -3.09 -2.36 0.27
N GLY A 32 -4.19 -3.11 0.36
CA GLY A 32 -5.54 -2.55 0.52
C GLY A 32 -5.88 -2.04 1.92
N GLN A 33 -5.11 -2.40 2.95
CA GLN A 33 -5.36 -1.93 4.32
C GLN A 33 -4.40 -0.79 4.70
N PHE A 34 -4.91 0.23 5.40
CA PHE A 34 -4.11 1.37 5.88
C PHE A 34 -2.86 0.92 6.64
N SER A 35 -3.01 -0.10 7.50
CA SER A 35 -1.91 -0.68 8.27
C SER A 35 -0.80 -1.27 7.41
N MET A 36 -1.06 -1.63 6.15
CA MET A 36 -0.08 -2.22 5.24
C MET A 36 0.72 -1.16 4.47
N ALA A 37 0.29 0.10 4.46
CA ALA A 37 0.93 1.14 3.64
C ALA A 37 2.44 1.33 3.95
N PRO A 38 2.91 1.30 5.23
CA PRO A 38 4.34 1.38 5.51
C PRO A 38 5.17 0.20 4.97
N ALA A 39 4.55 -0.92 4.60
CA ALA A 39 5.24 -2.05 3.98
C ALA A 39 5.51 -1.85 2.47
N LEU A 40 5.02 -0.77 1.85
CA LEU A 40 5.12 -0.54 0.40
C LEU A 40 6.55 -0.71 -0.13
N SER A 41 7.54 -0.03 0.46
CA SER A 41 8.93 -0.08 -0.02
C SER A 41 9.52 -1.48 0.08
N ARG A 42 9.18 -2.21 1.15
CA ARG A 42 9.66 -3.58 1.37
C ARG A 42 9.07 -4.56 0.36
N VAL A 43 7.78 -4.43 0.05
CA VAL A 43 7.10 -5.25 -0.96
C VAL A 43 7.62 -4.91 -2.35
N ALA A 44 7.71 -3.63 -2.69
CA ALA A 44 8.21 -3.18 -4.00
C ALA A 44 9.65 -3.62 -4.28
N ALA A 45 10.48 -3.79 -3.26
CA ALA A 45 11.83 -4.33 -3.41
C ALA A 45 11.88 -5.85 -3.67
N LYS A 46 10.75 -6.57 -3.57
CA LYS A 46 10.69 -8.04 -3.65
C LYS A 46 9.90 -8.57 -4.84
N VAL A 47 9.10 -7.74 -5.51
CA VAL A 47 8.31 -8.14 -6.67
C VAL A 47 8.56 -7.21 -7.86
N ALA A 48 8.37 -7.74 -9.07
CA ALA A 48 8.40 -6.94 -10.30
C ALA A 48 7.10 -6.13 -10.51
N SER A 49 6.02 -6.50 -9.80
CA SER A 49 4.70 -5.87 -9.90
C SER A 49 4.73 -4.40 -9.47
N LYS A 50 3.86 -3.59 -10.07
CA LYS A 50 3.58 -2.25 -9.55
C LYS A 50 2.85 -2.38 -8.20
N VAL A 51 3.42 -1.84 -7.14
CA VAL A 51 2.82 -1.87 -5.80
C VAL A 51 2.11 -0.54 -5.52
N LEU A 52 0.85 -0.63 -5.09
CA LEU A 52 0.02 0.50 -4.68
C LEU A 52 -0.41 0.35 -3.21
N THR A 53 -0.74 1.46 -2.54
CA THR A 53 -1.44 1.44 -1.26
C THR A 53 -2.80 2.12 -1.37
N SER A 54 -3.75 1.69 -0.55
CA SER A 54 -5.05 2.35 -0.46
C SER A 54 -4.97 3.82 0.03
N PRO A 55 -4.20 4.19 1.08
CA PRO A 55 -4.12 5.59 1.50
C PRO A 55 -3.46 6.50 0.45
N ASP A 56 -2.40 6.07 -0.24
CA ASP A 56 -1.77 6.90 -1.27
C ASP A 56 -2.72 7.14 -2.45
N SER A 57 -3.42 6.08 -2.88
CA SER A 57 -4.42 6.16 -3.95
C SER A 57 -5.59 7.08 -3.57
N ALA A 58 -6.05 7.01 -2.31
CA ALA A 58 -7.10 7.88 -1.80
C ALA A 58 -6.65 9.35 -1.77
N VAL A 59 -5.43 9.63 -1.30
CA VAL A 59 -4.87 10.99 -1.28
C VAL A 59 -4.72 11.55 -2.68
N ALA A 60 -4.22 10.75 -3.64
CA ALA A 60 -4.12 11.16 -5.03
C ALA A 60 -5.49 11.55 -5.60
N ARG A 61 -6.50 10.71 -5.38
CA ARG A 61 -7.88 10.97 -5.79
C ARG A 61 -8.46 12.24 -5.17
N LEU A 62 -8.23 12.46 -3.87
CA LEU A 62 -8.69 13.66 -3.18
C LEU A 62 -8.02 14.92 -3.74
N LYS A 63 -6.70 14.90 -3.96
CA LYS A 63 -5.96 16.03 -4.56
C LYS A 63 -6.52 16.41 -5.94
N GLU A 64 -6.81 15.42 -6.78
CA GLU A 64 -7.48 15.65 -8.07
C GLU A 64 -8.83 16.35 -7.88
N GLN A 65 -9.68 15.83 -6.99
CA GLN A 65 -11.00 16.45 -6.72
C GLN A 65 -10.87 17.90 -6.25
N PHE A 66 -9.96 18.18 -5.31
CA PHE A 66 -9.74 19.54 -4.82
C PHE A 66 -9.13 20.46 -5.88
N SER A 67 -8.27 19.94 -6.76
CA SER A 67 -7.71 20.72 -7.87
C SER A 67 -8.77 21.12 -8.91
N LEU A 68 -9.78 20.26 -9.12
CA LEU A 68 -10.90 20.52 -10.02
C LEU A 68 -11.92 21.52 -9.43
N VAL A 69 -11.91 21.72 -8.11
CA VAL A 69 -12.77 22.72 -7.42
C VAL A 69 -12.19 24.14 -7.52
N LYS A 70 -10.93 24.31 -7.93
CA LYS A 70 -10.38 25.62 -8.29
C LYS A 70 -10.87 26.05 -9.69
N GLY A 71 -12.17 26.34 -9.81
CA GLY A 71 -12.75 27.11 -10.92
C GLY A 71 -12.32 28.59 -10.87
N PRO A 72 -12.48 29.37 -11.96
CA PRO A 72 -11.72 30.59 -12.20
C PRO A 72 -11.95 31.62 -11.09
N VAL A 73 -10.85 32.15 -10.55
CA VAL A 73 -10.83 33.39 -9.76
C VAL A 73 -11.05 34.56 -10.70
#